data_AF-A0A972AHY8-F1
#
_entry.id   AF-A0A972AHY8-F1
#
_cell.length_a   1.000
_cell.length_b   1.000
_cell.length_c   1.000
_cell.angle_alpha   90.00
_cell.angle_beta   90.00
_cell.angle_gamma   90.00
#
_symmetry.space_group_name_H-M   'P 1'
#
loop_
_entity.id
_entity.type
_entity.pdbx_description
1 polymer ?
#
loop_
_entity_poly.entity_id
_entity_poly.type
_entity_poly.pdbx_seq_one_letter_code
_entity_poly.pdbx_strand_id
1 'polypeptide(L)'
;MAYNDIKKILPQFQFKGKYVGSEELTSGNINSTYVLEYQDGGESRYYTLQQINTYVFRDPIGVMQNIALVTDHLKAAMQKSGGDAHRQVLELVRTVNNDVVYQSRREGVWRAYTYISDALALDVVEHPQQMEEVGRAFGRFQSKLADFPADQLSETIQHFHHTTKRFYAFVHALDNDKAGRVREVEEEIEFFFDRRRMLGEIVRLLDQKVIPLRVTHNDTKSNNVLLDKDTGKALCVIDLDTVMPGSSLYDYGDGVRFGASTAKEDEEDTSIIALDMDKAKAFTKGFVNETAGILSDEELTRLPLGIKVLTGELAMRFLTDYLDGDLYFKVNSPKHNLIRARAQMALLRDVERREDELQEMVHQYVKRYS
;
A
#
# COMPACT_ATOMS: atom_id res chain seq x y z
N MET A 1 4.58 -28.55 -8.88
CA MET A 1 5.31 -28.35 -7.62
C MET A 1 4.42 -27.64 -6.60
N ALA A 2 3.76 -26.53 -6.96
CA ALA A 2 2.77 -25.80 -6.13
C ALA A 2 1.71 -26.66 -5.39
N TYR A 3 1.05 -27.62 -6.05
CA TYR A 3 0.02 -28.46 -5.39
C TYR A 3 0.55 -29.21 -4.15
N ASN A 4 1.81 -29.67 -4.17
CA ASN A 4 2.36 -30.40 -3.04
C ASN A 4 2.50 -29.54 -1.78
N ASP A 5 2.68 -28.24 -1.96
CA ASP A 5 2.84 -27.27 -0.88
C ASP A 5 1.48 -26.93 -0.24
N ILE A 6 0.40 -26.94 -1.03
CA ILE A 6 -0.94 -26.49 -0.58
C ILE A 6 -1.94 -27.62 -0.34
N LYS A 7 -1.70 -28.87 -0.77
CA LYS A 7 -2.68 -29.97 -0.70
C LYS A 7 -3.26 -30.26 0.70
N LYS A 8 -2.51 -29.96 1.76
CA LYS A 8 -2.98 -30.13 3.15
C LYS A 8 -3.80 -28.94 3.64
N ILE A 9 -3.68 -27.80 2.97
CA ILE A 9 -4.34 -26.53 3.30
C ILE A 9 -5.69 -26.43 2.60
N LEU A 10 -5.80 -26.87 1.35
CA LEU A 10 -7.04 -26.79 0.57
C LEU A 10 -8.29 -27.30 1.32
N PRO A 11 -8.26 -28.45 2.03
CA PRO A 11 -9.44 -28.97 2.73
C PRO A 11 -9.85 -28.15 3.97
N GLN A 12 -9.05 -27.17 4.38
CA GLN A 12 -9.31 -26.34 5.56
C GLN A 12 -10.19 -25.13 5.26
N PHE A 13 -10.47 -24.87 3.98
CA PHE A 13 -11.27 -23.73 3.51
C PHE A 13 -12.53 -24.17 2.77
N GLN A 14 -13.58 -23.36 2.85
CA GLN A 14 -14.88 -23.61 2.24
C GLN A 14 -14.92 -23.16 0.77
N PHE A 15 -14.04 -23.69 -0.07
CA PHE A 15 -14.08 -23.44 -1.51
C PHE A 15 -15.32 -24.08 -2.14
N LYS A 16 -16.01 -23.35 -3.02
CA LYS A 16 -17.14 -23.89 -3.80
C LYS A 16 -16.65 -24.55 -5.07
N GLY A 17 -17.18 -25.75 -5.36
CA GLY A 17 -16.83 -26.55 -6.52
C GLY A 17 -15.80 -27.64 -6.24
N LYS A 18 -15.25 -28.23 -7.30
CA LYS A 18 -14.19 -29.25 -7.25
C LYS A 18 -12.87 -28.64 -7.72
N TYR A 19 -11.79 -28.86 -6.97
CA TYR A 19 -10.46 -28.40 -7.34
C TYR A 19 -10.02 -28.98 -8.70
N VAL A 20 -9.51 -28.11 -9.57
CA VAL A 20 -9.00 -28.44 -10.91
C VAL A 20 -7.49 -28.29 -10.95
N GLY A 21 -6.97 -27.15 -10.47
CA GLY A 21 -5.55 -26.81 -10.59
C GLY A 21 -5.13 -25.63 -9.73
N SER A 22 -3.82 -25.38 -9.70
CA SER A 22 -3.23 -24.25 -9.00
C SER A 22 -1.96 -23.78 -9.67
N GLU A 23 -1.75 -22.48 -9.66
CA GLU A 23 -0.50 -21.83 -10.06
C GLU A 23 0.03 -20.96 -8.92
N GLU A 24 1.35 -20.91 -8.75
CA GLU A 24 2.00 -20.00 -7.81
C GLU A 24 2.34 -18.69 -8.50
N LEU A 25 1.92 -17.57 -7.93
CA LEU A 25 2.30 -16.24 -8.38
C LEU A 25 3.64 -15.85 -7.75
N THR A 26 4.69 -15.89 -8.56
CA THR A 26 6.07 -15.59 -8.12
C THR A 26 6.41 -14.09 -8.10
N SER A 27 5.52 -13.24 -8.61
CA SER A 27 5.69 -11.77 -8.60
C SER A 27 5.39 -11.11 -7.25
N GLY A 28 4.84 -11.85 -6.28
CA GLY A 28 4.51 -11.33 -4.95
C GLY A 28 5.74 -11.06 -4.07
N ASN A 29 5.83 -9.87 -3.48
CA ASN A 29 7.01 -9.47 -2.72
C ASN A 29 7.02 -9.94 -1.25
N ILE A 30 5.85 -10.13 -0.63
CA ILE A 30 5.73 -10.42 0.81
C ILE A 30 5.19 -11.83 1.09
N ASN A 31 3.95 -12.13 0.68
CA ASN A 31 3.27 -13.40 0.92
C ASN A 31 3.44 -14.39 -0.25
N SER A 32 3.49 -15.70 0.04
CA SER A 32 3.41 -16.73 -1.00
C SER A 32 1.97 -16.86 -1.47
N THR A 33 1.72 -16.66 -2.76
CA THR A 33 0.37 -16.54 -3.32
C THR A 33 0.12 -17.61 -4.38
N TYR A 34 -1.02 -18.28 -4.29
CA TYR A 34 -1.47 -19.30 -5.22
C TYR A 34 -2.83 -18.91 -5.81
N VAL A 35 -2.99 -18.99 -7.12
CA VAL A 35 -4.30 -18.92 -7.79
C VAL A 35 -4.81 -20.33 -7.93
N LEU A 36 -6.03 -20.58 -7.45
CA LEU A 36 -6.69 -21.87 -7.49
C LEU A 36 -7.82 -21.83 -8.51
N GLU A 37 -7.95 -22.91 -9.29
CA GLU A 37 -9.07 -23.13 -10.20
C GLU A 37 -9.97 -24.23 -9.65
N TYR A 38 -11.29 -23.95 -9.62
CA TYR A 38 -12.33 -24.87 -9.21
C TYR A 38 -13.43 -24.94 -10.26
N GLN A 39 -14.06 -26.10 -10.42
CA GLN A 39 -15.24 -26.28 -11.25
C GLN A 39 -16.49 -26.36 -10.38
N ASP A 40 -17.48 -25.50 -10.61
CA ASP A 40 -18.77 -25.51 -9.92
C ASP A 40 -19.91 -25.45 -10.94
N GLY A 41 -20.74 -26.48 -11.01
CA GLY A 41 -21.91 -26.49 -11.90
C GLY A 41 -21.63 -26.35 -13.41
N GLY A 42 -20.39 -26.55 -13.87
CA GLY A 42 -19.99 -26.33 -15.27
C GLY A 42 -19.32 -24.98 -15.53
N GLU A 43 -19.18 -24.13 -14.52
CA GLU A 43 -18.46 -22.85 -14.57
C GLU A 43 -17.12 -22.95 -13.82
N SER A 44 -16.10 -22.25 -14.33
CA SER A 44 -14.81 -22.09 -13.63
C SER A 44 -14.92 -20.98 -12.58
N ARG A 45 -14.48 -21.29 -11.36
CA ARG A 45 -14.33 -20.34 -10.25
C ARG A 45 -12.87 -20.26 -9.86
N TYR A 46 -12.41 -19.05 -9.59
CA TYR A 46 -11.03 -18.81 -9.18
C TYR A 46 -10.99 -18.30 -7.73
N TYR A 47 -9.93 -18.66 -7.02
CA TYR A 47 -9.64 -18.20 -5.67
C TYR A 47 -8.16 -17.84 -5.55
N THR A 48 -7.84 -16.99 -4.58
CA THR A 48 -6.46 -16.76 -4.16
C THR A 48 -6.24 -17.38 -2.80
N LEU A 49 -5.23 -18.24 -2.66
CA LEU A 49 -4.78 -18.80 -1.39
C LEU A 49 -3.40 -18.22 -1.08
N GLN A 50 -3.22 -17.71 0.13
CA GLN A 50 -1.97 -17.07 0.53
C GLN A 50 -1.44 -17.63 1.84
N GLN A 51 -0.14 -17.90 1.87
CA GLN A 51 0.61 -18.10 3.11
C GLN A 51 1.13 -16.75 3.59
N ILE A 52 0.73 -16.34 4.79
CA ILE A 52 1.10 -15.04 5.38
C ILE A 52 2.56 -15.08 5.83
N ASN A 53 3.33 -14.07 5.47
CA ASN A 53 4.72 -13.92 5.88
C ASN A 53 4.81 -13.49 7.35
N THR A 54 5.05 -14.45 8.23
CA THR A 54 5.12 -14.21 9.69
C THR A 54 6.41 -13.52 10.16
N TYR A 55 7.41 -13.33 9.29
CA TYR A 55 8.58 -12.52 9.60
C TYR A 55 8.25 -11.02 9.54
N VAL A 56 7.52 -10.60 8.50
CA VAL A 56 7.03 -9.22 8.33
C VAL A 56 5.84 -8.97 9.25
N PHE A 57 4.83 -9.83 9.19
CA PHE A 57 3.60 -9.73 9.99
C PHE A 57 3.71 -10.59 11.25
N ARG A 58 4.26 -10.02 12.31
CA ARG A 58 4.48 -10.72 13.59
C ARG A 58 3.19 -11.13 14.29
N ASP A 59 2.09 -10.40 14.02
CA ASP A 59 0.74 -10.76 14.44
C ASP A 59 -0.17 -10.97 13.21
N PRO A 60 -0.10 -12.15 12.56
CA PRO A 60 -0.93 -12.43 11.39
C PRO A 60 -2.42 -12.58 11.75
N ILE A 61 -2.76 -12.78 13.03
CA ILE A 61 -4.17 -12.85 13.46
C ILE A 61 -4.76 -11.44 13.53
N GLY A 62 -4.03 -10.48 14.09
CA GLY A 62 -4.40 -9.06 14.07
C GLY A 62 -4.59 -8.52 12.66
N VAL A 63 -3.70 -8.88 11.72
CA VAL A 63 -3.86 -8.57 10.28
C VAL A 63 -5.21 -9.07 9.76
N MET A 64 -5.54 -10.33 10.01
CA MET A 64 -6.78 -10.93 9.50
C MET A 64 -8.03 -10.38 10.17
N GLN A 65 -7.95 -9.97 11.44
CA GLN A 65 -9.03 -9.26 12.13
C GLN A 65 -9.28 -7.88 11.50
N ASN A 66 -8.22 -7.10 11.24
CA ASN A 66 -8.35 -5.81 10.56
C ASN A 66 -9.01 -5.97 9.18
N ILE A 67 -8.54 -6.94 8.37
CA ILE A 67 -9.08 -7.20 7.03
C ILE A 67 -10.56 -7.60 7.11
N ALA A 68 -10.94 -8.46 8.05
CA ALA A 68 -12.33 -8.86 8.24
C ALA A 68 -13.23 -7.67 8.59
N LEU A 69 -12.83 -6.86 9.58
CA LEU A 69 -13.58 -5.67 10.00
C LEU A 69 -13.77 -4.67 8.86
N VAL A 70 -12.70 -4.39 8.11
CA VAL A 70 -12.70 -3.45 6.99
C VAL A 70 -13.55 -3.95 5.84
N THR A 71 -13.38 -5.22 5.43
CA THR A 71 -14.15 -5.79 4.31
C THR A 71 -15.63 -5.92 4.64
N ASP A 72 -15.99 -6.27 5.88
CA ASP A 72 -17.39 -6.33 6.32
C ASP A 72 -18.02 -4.92 6.34
N HIS A 73 -17.29 -3.90 6.83
CA HIS A 73 -17.77 -2.51 6.80
C HIS A 73 -17.97 -1.99 5.38
N LEU A 74 -16.99 -2.20 4.50
CA LEU A 74 -17.06 -1.79 3.09
C LEU A 74 -18.25 -2.46 2.38
N LYS A 75 -18.47 -3.76 2.59
CA LYS A 75 -19.64 -4.47 2.04
C LYS A 75 -20.96 -3.86 2.54
N ALA A 76 -21.07 -3.58 3.84
CA ALA A 76 -22.26 -2.97 4.41
C ALA A 76 -22.51 -1.56 3.86
N ALA A 77 -21.46 -0.74 3.71
CA ALA A 77 -21.54 0.59 3.12
C ALA A 77 -21.99 0.53 1.64
N MET A 78 -21.50 -0.45 0.88
CA MET A 78 -21.89 -0.65 -0.51
C MET A 78 -23.34 -1.06 -0.68
N GLN A 79 -23.81 -2.02 0.12
CA GLN A 79 -25.20 -2.47 0.10
C GLN A 79 -26.18 -1.32 0.41
N LYS A 80 -25.83 -0.44 1.36
CA LYS A 80 -26.62 0.76 1.68
C LYS A 80 -26.74 1.72 0.49
N SER A 81 -25.70 1.84 -0.33
CA SER A 81 -25.70 2.67 -1.53
C SER A 81 -26.38 2.04 -2.77
N GLY A 82 -26.93 0.82 -2.64
CA GLY A 82 -27.56 0.09 -3.74
C GLY A 82 -26.57 -0.44 -4.80
N GLY A 83 -25.28 -0.45 -4.49
CA GLY A 83 -24.23 -0.97 -5.35
C GLY A 83 -24.04 -2.49 -5.19
N ASP A 84 -23.51 -3.13 -6.23
CA ASP A 84 -23.08 -4.52 -6.15
C ASP A 84 -21.68 -4.60 -5.54
N ALA A 85 -21.57 -5.20 -4.35
CA ALA A 85 -20.29 -5.42 -3.68
C ALA A 85 -19.45 -6.50 -4.38
N HIS A 86 -20.08 -7.34 -5.20
CA HIS A 86 -19.38 -8.34 -6.01
C HIS A 86 -18.40 -7.63 -6.95
N ARG A 87 -17.11 -8.02 -6.88
CA ARG A 87 -15.95 -7.40 -7.57
C ARG A 87 -15.48 -6.03 -7.04
N GLN A 88 -16.15 -5.41 -6.06
CA GLN A 88 -15.75 -4.09 -5.53
C GLN A 88 -15.17 -4.13 -4.10
N VAL A 89 -15.35 -5.24 -3.39
CA VAL A 89 -14.70 -5.51 -2.10
C VAL A 89 -14.12 -6.91 -2.12
N LEU A 90 -12.91 -7.07 -1.58
CA LEU A 90 -12.32 -8.38 -1.35
C LEU A 90 -13.22 -9.24 -0.47
N GLU A 91 -13.42 -10.49 -0.86
CA GLU A 91 -14.24 -11.44 -0.11
C GLU A 91 -13.39 -12.60 0.39
N LEU A 92 -13.32 -12.72 1.72
CA LEU A 92 -12.65 -13.81 2.41
C LEU A 92 -13.42 -15.12 2.22
N VAL A 93 -12.71 -16.17 1.84
CA VAL A 93 -13.20 -17.55 1.92
C VAL A 93 -12.96 -18.05 3.33
N ARG A 94 -14.03 -18.42 4.03
CA ARG A 94 -13.96 -18.89 5.41
C ARG A 94 -13.36 -20.29 5.50
N THR A 95 -12.76 -20.59 6.66
CA THR A 95 -12.33 -21.94 6.99
C THR A 95 -13.54 -22.85 7.22
N VAL A 96 -13.31 -24.17 7.25
CA VAL A 96 -14.37 -25.14 7.61
C VAL A 96 -14.97 -24.91 9.00
N ASN A 97 -14.23 -24.23 9.89
CA ASN A 97 -14.68 -23.81 11.22
C ASN A 97 -15.29 -22.40 11.25
N ASN A 98 -15.51 -21.80 10.07
CA ASN A 98 -16.09 -20.47 9.88
C ASN A 98 -15.18 -19.28 10.26
N ASP A 99 -13.88 -19.53 10.47
CA ASP A 99 -12.86 -18.49 10.71
C ASP A 99 -12.41 -17.82 9.41
N VAL A 100 -11.73 -16.67 9.51
CA VAL A 100 -11.16 -15.95 8.36
C VAL A 100 -9.73 -16.38 8.02
N VAL A 101 -9.10 -17.17 8.89
CA VAL A 101 -7.69 -17.56 8.82
C VAL A 101 -7.53 -19.00 9.31
N TYR A 102 -6.65 -19.75 8.65
CA TYR A 102 -6.22 -21.07 9.10
C TYR A 102 -4.80 -21.01 9.65
N GLN A 103 -4.58 -21.51 10.87
CA GLN A 103 -3.28 -21.52 11.52
C GLN A 103 -2.83 -22.95 11.84
N SER A 104 -1.60 -23.28 11.46
CA SER A 104 -0.96 -24.55 11.75
C SER A 104 0.48 -24.35 12.20
N ARG A 105 0.89 -25.04 13.28
CA ARG A 105 2.28 -25.03 13.74
C ARG A 105 3.27 -25.58 12.70
N ARG A 106 2.81 -26.48 11.83
CA ARG A 106 3.67 -27.12 10.82
C ARG A 106 3.59 -26.44 9.47
N GLU A 107 2.40 -25.99 9.09
CA GLU A 107 2.17 -25.49 7.72
C GLU A 107 2.13 -23.96 7.65
N GLY A 108 2.17 -23.24 8.77
CA GLY A 108 2.13 -21.77 8.81
C GLY A 108 0.72 -21.20 8.92
N VAL A 109 0.57 -19.93 8.53
CA VAL A 109 -0.70 -19.18 8.62
C VAL A 109 -1.21 -18.87 7.22
N TRP A 110 -2.48 -19.18 6.97
CA TRP A 110 -3.07 -19.15 5.64
C TRP A 110 -4.40 -18.41 5.63
N ARG A 111 -4.69 -17.77 4.50
CA ARG A 111 -5.99 -17.15 4.20
C ARG A 111 -6.37 -17.41 2.75
N ALA A 112 -7.65 -17.22 2.44
CA ALA A 112 -8.14 -17.32 1.08
C ALA A 112 -9.14 -16.22 0.74
N TYR A 113 -9.15 -15.81 -0.53
CA TYR A 113 -10.09 -14.84 -1.10
C TYR A 113 -10.79 -15.42 -2.32
N THR A 114 -11.98 -14.93 -2.63
CA THR A 114 -12.53 -15.06 -3.99
C THR A 114 -11.66 -14.27 -4.96
N TYR A 115 -11.52 -14.78 -6.17
CA TYR A 115 -10.75 -14.10 -7.20
C TYR A 115 -11.65 -13.16 -8.00
N ILE A 116 -11.19 -11.92 -8.18
CA ILE A 116 -11.87 -10.94 -9.02
C ILE A 116 -11.38 -11.14 -10.46
N SER A 117 -12.19 -11.82 -11.28
CA SER A 117 -11.89 -12.01 -12.71
C SER A 117 -12.08 -10.73 -13.51
N ASP A 118 -11.55 -10.75 -14.73
CA ASP A 118 -11.73 -9.68 -15.73
C ASP A 118 -11.26 -8.31 -15.24
N ALA A 119 -10.20 -8.32 -14.44
CA ALA A 119 -9.54 -7.15 -13.89
C ALA A 119 -8.05 -7.09 -14.25
N LEU A 120 -7.49 -5.88 -14.24
CA LEU A 120 -6.08 -5.57 -14.45
C LEU A 120 -5.51 -4.92 -13.18
N ALA A 121 -4.38 -5.43 -12.70
CA ALA A 121 -3.53 -4.73 -11.74
C ALA A 121 -2.41 -4.03 -12.52
N LEU A 122 -2.20 -2.73 -12.29
CA LEU A 122 -1.22 -1.95 -13.05
C LEU A 122 0.11 -1.85 -12.31
N ASP A 123 1.11 -2.63 -12.72
CA ASP A 123 2.49 -2.49 -12.23
C ASP A 123 3.14 -1.18 -12.69
N VAL A 124 2.76 -0.71 -13.88
CA VAL A 124 3.18 0.58 -14.44
C VAL A 124 1.95 1.33 -14.93
N VAL A 125 1.82 2.58 -14.52
CA VAL A 125 0.78 3.49 -15.01
C VAL A 125 1.29 4.15 -16.29
N GLU A 126 0.67 3.84 -17.42
CA GLU A 126 1.09 4.33 -18.74
C GLU A 126 0.49 5.70 -19.06
N HIS A 127 -0.74 5.97 -18.61
CA HIS A 127 -1.49 7.17 -18.97
C HIS A 127 -2.17 7.83 -17.76
N PRO A 128 -2.32 9.17 -17.74
CA PRO A 128 -2.96 9.88 -16.63
C PRO A 128 -4.37 9.39 -16.29
N GLN A 129 -5.15 8.90 -17.26
CA GLN A 129 -6.51 8.38 -17.03
C GLN A 129 -6.51 7.16 -16.10
N GLN A 130 -5.54 6.26 -16.23
CA GLN A 130 -5.36 5.14 -15.30
C GLN A 130 -5.07 5.68 -13.89
N MET A 131 -4.22 6.71 -13.80
CA MET A 131 -3.87 7.34 -12.54
C MET A 131 -5.07 8.02 -11.86
N GLU A 132 -5.98 8.63 -12.63
CA GLU A 132 -7.24 9.16 -12.11
C GLU A 132 -8.09 8.06 -11.47
N GLU A 133 -8.18 6.88 -12.10
CA GLU A 133 -8.92 5.74 -11.55
C GLU A 133 -8.25 5.15 -10.30
N VAL A 134 -6.91 5.10 -10.24
CA VAL A 134 -6.18 4.72 -9.02
C VAL A 134 -6.49 5.70 -7.89
N GLY A 135 -6.41 7.01 -8.14
CA GLY A 135 -6.76 8.04 -7.16
C GLY A 135 -8.22 7.93 -6.71
N ARG A 136 -9.13 7.64 -7.64
CA ARG A 136 -10.55 7.38 -7.36
C ARG A 136 -10.74 6.18 -6.45
N ALA A 137 -10.03 5.08 -6.69
CA ALA A 137 -10.13 3.86 -5.88
C ALA A 137 -9.77 4.12 -4.41
N PHE A 138 -8.62 4.77 -4.16
CA PHE A 138 -8.18 5.07 -2.80
C PHE A 138 -9.01 6.18 -2.16
N GLY A 139 -9.48 7.17 -2.92
CA GLY A 139 -10.43 8.17 -2.42
C GLY A 139 -11.75 7.54 -1.96
N ARG A 140 -12.29 6.58 -2.73
CA ARG A 140 -13.47 5.80 -2.33
C ARG A 140 -13.23 4.95 -1.10
N PHE A 141 -12.06 4.32 -1.01
CA PHE A 141 -11.66 3.55 0.15
C PHE A 141 -11.68 4.41 1.42
N GLN A 142 -11.05 5.58 1.37
CA GLN A 142 -11.08 6.58 2.45
C GLN A 142 -12.51 7.01 2.80
N SER A 143 -13.32 7.37 1.81
CA SER A 143 -14.69 7.86 2.05
C SER A 143 -15.63 6.79 2.62
N LYS A 144 -15.51 5.54 2.18
CA LYS A 144 -16.33 4.43 2.69
C LYS A 144 -15.92 3.97 4.09
N LEU A 145 -14.74 4.36 4.57
CA LEU A 145 -14.24 4.06 5.91
C LEU A 145 -14.24 5.28 6.83
N ALA A 146 -14.79 6.42 6.38
CA ALA A 146 -14.76 7.66 7.14
C ALA A 146 -15.49 7.58 8.48
N ASP A 147 -16.53 6.73 8.57
CA ASP A 147 -17.30 6.47 9.78
C ASP A 147 -16.82 5.23 10.57
N PHE A 148 -15.77 4.55 10.10
CA PHE A 148 -15.19 3.41 10.80
C PHE A 148 -14.33 3.90 11.98
N PRO A 149 -14.51 3.35 13.20
CA PRO A 149 -13.69 3.70 14.36
C PRO A 149 -12.28 3.12 14.22
N ALA A 150 -11.33 3.95 13.77
CA ALA A 150 -9.97 3.51 13.44
C ALA A 150 -9.26 2.83 14.63
N ASP A 151 -9.55 3.24 15.87
CA ASP A 151 -8.99 2.66 17.09
C ASP A 151 -9.37 1.19 17.35
N GLN A 152 -10.34 0.63 16.60
CA GLN A 152 -10.61 -0.81 16.61
C GLN A 152 -9.60 -1.64 15.81
N LEU A 153 -8.82 -1.01 14.94
CA LEU A 153 -7.78 -1.68 14.16
C LEU A 153 -6.47 -1.73 14.92
N SER A 154 -5.77 -2.86 14.81
CA SER A 154 -4.42 -3.04 15.34
C SER A 154 -3.36 -2.50 14.37
N GLU A 155 -2.21 -2.04 14.88
CA GLU A 155 -1.04 -1.77 14.02
C GLU A 155 -0.47 -3.09 13.51
N THR A 156 -0.67 -3.41 12.24
CA THR A 156 -0.19 -4.69 11.65
C THR A 156 1.34 -4.72 11.52
N ILE A 157 1.93 -3.56 11.28
CA ILE A 157 3.37 -3.31 11.36
C ILE A 157 3.55 -2.12 12.29
N GLN A 158 4.15 -2.35 13.46
CA GLN A 158 4.36 -1.27 14.42
C GLN A 158 5.15 -0.13 13.81
N HIS A 159 4.63 1.08 14.00
CA HIS A 159 5.28 2.34 13.64
C HIS A 159 5.56 2.45 12.14
N PHE A 160 4.69 1.85 11.31
CA PHE A 160 4.94 1.68 9.89
C PHE A 160 5.33 3.00 9.20
N HIS A 161 4.44 3.99 9.28
CA HIS A 161 4.65 5.36 8.80
C HIS A 161 4.97 6.38 9.90
N HIS A 162 5.41 5.91 11.08
CA HIS A 162 5.82 6.81 12.14
C HIS A 162 7.25 7.29 11.88
N THR A 163 7.39 8.23 10.96
CA THR A 163 8.66 8.74 10.42
C THR A 163 9.65 9.22 11.48
N THR A 164 9.19 9.80 12.60
CA THR A 164 10.09 10.16 13.72
C THR A 164 10.79 8.94 14.32
N LYS A 165 10.07 7.82 14.51
CA LYS A 165 10.64 6.57 15.00
C LYS A 165 11.49 5.89 13.93
N ARG A 166 11.09 5.98 12.65
CA ARG A 166 11.93 5.53 11.53
C ARG A 166 13.26 6.28 11.47
N PHE A 167 13.26 7.58 11.73
CA PHE A 167 14.47 8.39 11.82
C PHE A 167 15.37 7.95 12.98
N TYR A 168 14.80 7.64 14.15
CA TYR A 168 15.60 7.06 15.24
C TYR A 168 16.18 5.69 14.91
N ALA A 169 15.43 4.83 14.20
CA ALA A 169 15.94 3.55 13.71
C ALA A 169 17.10 3.75 12.72
N PHE A 170 16.99 4.73 11.81
CA PHE A 170 18.06 5.12 10.90
C PHE A 170 19.32 5.57 11.66
N VAL A 171 19.18 6.49 12.62
CA VAL A 171 20.31 6.93 13.47
C VAL A 171 20.96 5.76 14.22
N HIS A 172 20.16 4.81 14.71
CA HIS A 172 20.69 3.61 15.37
C HIS A 172 21.41 2.67 14.39
N ALA A 173 20.95 2.54 13.14
CA ALA A 173 21.66 1.76 12.12
C ALA A 173 23.02 2.39 11.77
N LEU A 174 23.10 3.73 11.74
CA LEU A 174 24.36 4.46 11.56
C LEU A 174 25.36 4.19 12.70
N ASP A 175 24.90 4.21 13.95
CA ASP A 175 25.76 3.99 15.12
C ASP A 175 26.31 2.55 15.18
N ASN A 176 25.48 1.57 14.81
CA ASN A 176 25.91 0.17 14.81
C ASN A 176 26.78 -0.21 13.60
N ASP A 177 26.57 0.45 12.46
CA ASP A 177 27.26 0.19 11.19
C ASP A 177 27.45 -1.31 10.90
N LYS A 178 26.39 -2.11 11.04
CA LYS A 178 26.50 -3.58 11.06
C LYS A 178 27.15 -4.15 9.79
N ALA A 179 26.89 -3.52 8.66
CA ALA A 179 27.46 -3.90 7.37
C ALA A 179 28.78 -3.18 7.03
N GLY A 180 29.26 -2.24 7.85
CA GLY A 180 30.49 -1.47 7.60
C GLY A 180 30.39 -0.50 6.41
N ARG A 181 29.18 0.00 6.12
CA ARG A 181 28.83 0.75 4.90
C ARG A 181 28.61 2.25 5.16
N VAL A 182 28.60 2.72 6.40
CA VAL A 182 28.34 4.14 6.74
C VAL A 182 29.27 5.10 6.00
N ARG A 183 30.54 4.73 5.81
CA ARG A 183 31.54 5.57 5.12
C ARG A 183 31.26 5.77 3.63
N GLU A 184 30.37 4.98 3.04
CA GLU A 184 30.02 5.07 1.62
C GLU A 184 28.84 6.03 1.35
N VAL A 185 28.18 6.56 2.40
CA VAL A 185 26.87 7.20 2.30
C VAL A 185 26.74 8.53 3.06
N GLU A 186 27.82 9.31 3.16
CA GLU A 186 27.84 10.58 3.91
C GLU A 186 26.81 11.60 3.36
N GLU A 187 26.73 11.75 2.04
CA GLU A 187 25.77 12.66 1.39
C GLU A 187 24.31 12.26 1.65
N GLU A 188 24.02 10.95 1.66
CA GLU A 188 22.68 10.44 1.95
C GLU A 188 22.31 10.63 3.42
N ILE A 189 23.28 10.55 4.34
CA ILE A 189 23.05 10.86 5.75
C ILE A 189 22.66 12.33 5.91
N GLU A 190 23.47 13.26 5.39
CA GLU A 190 23.19 14.70 5.46
C GLU A 190 21.80 15.04 4.91
N PHE A 191 21.45 14.44 3.77
CA PHE A 191 20.14 14.62 3.13
C PHE A 191 18.95 14.37 4.09
N PHE A 192 19.01 13.32 4.90
CA PHE A 192 17.94 13.01 5.86
C PHE A 192 18.00 13.90 7.10
N PHE A 193 19.19 14.26 7.59
CA PHE A 193 19.33 15.17 8.73
C PHE A 193 18.76 16.55 8.41
N ASP A 194 19.00 17.09 7.22
CA ASP A 194 18.44 18.36 6.74
C ASP A 194 16.90 18.33 6.68
N ARG A 195 16.32 17.15 6.40
CA ARG A 195 14.88 16.95 6.20
C ARG A 195 14.15 16.38 7.42
N ARG A 196 14.85 16.14 8.54
CA ARG A 196 14.28 15.52 9.75
C ARG A 196 12.98 16.17 10.22
N ARG A 197 12.92 17.52 10.20
CA ARG A 197 11.74 18.27 10.63
C ARG A 197 10.54 18.03 9.71
N MET A 198 10.75 18.06 8.39
CA MET A 198 9.71 17.80 7.40
C MET A 198 9.20 16.36 7.52
N LEU A 199 10.12 15.39 7.62
CA LEU A 199 9.76 13.97 7.76
C LEU A 199 8.85 13.72 8.96
N GLY A 200 9.10 14.36 10.11
CA GLY A 200 8.30 14.22 11.32
C GLY A 200 6.99 15.02 11.35
N GLU A 201 6.63 15.74 10.28
CA GLU A 201 5.55 16.72 10.34
C GLU A 201 4.16 16.08 10.45
N ILE A 202 3.87 15.02 9.69
CA ILE A 202 2.55 14.35 9.76
C ILE A 202 2.32 13.73 11.14
N VAL A 203 3.34 13.13 11.75
CA VAL A 203 3.29 12.61 13.13
C VAL A 203 2.90 13.72 14.10
N ARG A 204 3.57 14.88 14.01
CA ARG A 204 3.26 16.03 14.87
C ARG A 204 1.82 16.53 14.67
N LEU A 205 1.32 16.56 13.43
CA LEU A 205 -0.04 16.99 13.12
C LEU A 205 -1.10 16.03 13.70
N LEU A 206 -0.83 14.72 13.66
CA LEU A 206 -1.66 13.70 14.30
C LEU A 206 -1.64 13.84 15.83
N ASP A 207 -0.45 13.96 16.44
CA ASP A 207 -0.29 14.11 17.89
C ASP A 207 -1.00 15.37 18.43
N GLN A 208 -0.95 16.46 17.66
CA GLN A 208 -1.62 17.72 17.96
C GLN A 208 -3.10 17.74 17.58
N LYS A 209 -3.61 16.66 16.95
CA LYS A 209 -4.99 16.55 16.45
C LYS A 209 -5.38 17.66 15.47
N VAL A 210 -4.41 18.21 14.74
CA VAL A 210 -4.66 19.16 13.64
C VAL A 210 -5.28 18.44 12.45
N ILE A 211 -4.85 17.19 12.21
CA ILE A 211 -5.49 16.27 11.27
C ILE A 211 -5.99 15.03 12.04
N PRO A 212 -7.11 14.42 11.63
CA PRO A 212 -7.68 13.28 12.32
C PRO A 212 -6.90 11.98 12.05
N LEU A 213 -6.98 11.05 13.01
CA LEU A 213 -6.61 9.66 12.80
C LEU A 213 -7.70 8.97 11.97
N ARG A 214 -7.33 8.24 10.92
CA ARG A 214 -8.24 7.54 10.01
C ARG A 214 -7.81 6.09 9.81
N VAL A 215 -8.71 5.27 9.27
CA VAL A 215 -8.31 4.00 8.66
C VAL A 215 -7.60 4.31 7.34
N THR A 216 -6.40 3.77 7.16
CA THR A 216 -5.60 3.96 5.95
C THR A 216 -5.16 2.63 5.36
N HIS A 217 -4.90 2.61 4.06
CA HIS A 217 -4.37 1.44 3.37
C HIS A 217 -2.88 1.24 3.66
N ASN A 218 -2.11 2.32 3.68
CA ASN A 218 -0.67 2.39 3.93
C ASN A 218 0.26 1.75 2.86
N ASP A 219 -0.27 1.06 1.84
CA ASP A 219 0.51 0.64 0.65
C ASP A 219 -0.29 0.91 -0.64
N THR A 220 -0.37 2.16 -1.06
CA THR A 220 -1.32 2.62 -2.09
C THR A 220 -0.73 2.61 -3.50
N LYS A 221 0.10 1.61 -3.80
CA LYS A 221 0.67 1.41 -5.13
C LYS A 221 -0.42 1.11 -6.15
N SER A 222 -0.20 1.49 -7.41
CA SER A 222 -1.19 1.31 -8.48
C SER A 222 -1.56 -0.15 -8.74
N ASN A 223 -0.65 -1.10 -8.45
CA ASN A 223 -0.92 -2.52 -8.58
C ASN A 223 -1.77 -3.10 -7.43
N ASN A 224 -2.01 -2.31 -6.38
CA ASN A 224 -2.99 -2.61 -5.34
C ASN A 224 -4.40 -2.09 -5.69
N VAL A 225 -4.61 -1.64 -6.93
CA VAL A 225 -5.93 -1.33 -7.48
C VAL A 225 -6.22 -2.24 -8.66
N LEU A 226 -7.37 -2.91 -8.60
CA LEU A 226 -7.93 -3.65 -9.73
C LEU A 226 -8.79 -2.72 -10.59
N LEU A 227 -8.46 -2.62 -11.87
CA LEU A 227 -9.27 -1.94 -12.88
C LEU A 227 -10.03 -2.95 -13.71
N ASP A 228 -11.26 -2.64 -14.10
CA ASP A 228 -12.05 -3.46 -15.00
C ASP A 228 -11.42 -3.51 -16.40
N LYS A 229 -11.24 -4.72 -16.96
CA LYS A 229 -10.55 -4.91 -18.25
C LYS A 229 -11.22 -4.18 -19.42
N ASP A 230 -12.54 -4.11 -19.41
CA ASP A 230 -13.31 -3.57 -20.53
C ASP A 230 -13.49 -2.06 -20.43
N THR A 231 -13.78 -1.58 -19.22
CA THR A 231 -14.10 -0.16 -18.99
C THR A 231 -12.93 0.69 -18.50
N GLY A 232 -11.86 0.06 -17.99
CA GLY A 232 -10.72 0.73 -17.36
C GLY A 232 -11.03 1.38 -16.01
N LYS A 233 -12.25 1.21 -15.47
CA LYS A 233 -12.67 1.84 -14.22
C LYS A 233 -12.16 1.08 -13.00
N ALA A 234 -11.90 1.80 -11.91
CA ALA A 234 -11.54 1.17 -10.65
C ALA A 234 -12.65 0.26 -10.11
N LEU A 235 -12.28 -0.98 -9.80
CA LEU A 235 -13.13 -1.99 -9.19
C LEU A 235 -12.92 -2.05 -7.68
N CYS A 236 -11.72 -2.44 -7.25
CA CYS A 236 -11.44 -2.78 -5.86
C CYS A 236 -10.00 -2.45 -5.50
N VAL A 237 -9.78 -2.05 -4.24
CA VAL A 237 -8.46 -2.00 -3.62
C VAL A 237 -8.13 -3.37 -3.04
N ILE A 238 -6.92 -3.85 -3.25
CA ILE A 238 -6.41 -5.14 -2.78
C ILE A 238 -5.16 -4.95 -1.91
N ASP A 239 -4.64 -6.04 -1.35
CA ASP A 239 -3.50 -6.05 -0.42
C ASP A 239 -3.74 -5.27 0.88
N LEU A 240 -4.76 -5.69 1.61
CA LEU A 240 -5.23 -5.03 2.83
C LEU A 240 -4.35 -5.32 4.08
N ASP A 241 -3.14 -5.84 3.91
CA ASP A 241 -2.28 -6.31 5.00
C ASP A 241 -1.76 -5.18 5.89
N THR A 242 -1.62 -4.01 5.30
CA THR A 242 -1.18 -2.79 5.98
C THR A 242 -2.34 -1.87 6.34
N VAL A 243 -3.59 -2.34 6.22
CA VAL A 243 -4.75 -1.56 6.69
C VAL A 243 -4.75 -1.46 8.21
N MET A 244 -4.59 -0.24 8.70
CA MET A 244 -4.47 0.09 10.12
C MET A 244 -4.71 1.60 10.32
N PRO A 245 -4.66 2.12 11.56
CA PRO A 245 -4.81 3.55 11.80
C PRO A 245 -3.65 4.37 11.23
N GLY A 246 -3.95 5.52 10.65
CA GLY A 246 -2.97 6.42 10.05
C GLY A 246 -3.58 7.76 9.63
N SER A 247 -2.95 8.39 8.63
CA SER A 247 -3.38 9.67 8.05
C SER A 247 -3.71 9.50 6.56
N SER A 248 -4.77 10.15 6.08
CA SER A 248 -5.13 10.21 4.66
C SER A 248 -3.97 10.72 3.77
N LEU A 249 -3.07 11.53 4.34
CA LEU A 249 -1.87 12.03 3.67
C LEU A 249 -0.87 10.91 3.34
N TYR A 250 -0.87 9.80 4.10
CA TYR A 250 -0.01 8.65 3.81
C TYR A 250 -0.46 7.93 2.54
N ASP A 251 -1.74 7.57 2.48
CA ASP A 251 -2.36 6.94 1.30
C ASP A 251 -2.25 7.83 0.05
N TYR A 252 -2.50 9.13 0.20
CA TYR A 252 -2.34 10.04 -0.94
C TYR A 252 -0.86 10.10 -1.38
N GLY A 253 0.04 10.28 -0.43
CA GLY A 253 1.47 10.47 -0.69
C GLY A 253 2.12 9.28 -1.36
N ASP A 254 1.85 8.07 -0.86
CA ASP A 254 2.45 6.85 -1.41
C ASP A 254 1.88 6.51 -2.80
N GLY A 255 0.59 6.77 -3.03
CA GLY A 255 -0.05 6.59 -4.34
C GLY A 255 0.57 7.48 -5.41
N VAL A 256 0.74 8.78 -5.12
CA VAL A 256 1.39 9.71 -6.06
C VAL A 256 2.87 9.38 -6.23
N ARG A 257 3.62 9.14 -5.14
CA ARG A 257 5.04 8.76 -5.19
C ARG A 257 5.27 7.58 -6.14
N PHE A 258 4.48 6.52 -6.00
CA PHE A 258 4.65 5.31 -6.80
C PHE A 258 4.18 5.50 -8.25
N GLY A 259 2.93 5.94 -8.44
CA GLY A 259 2.31 5.94 -9.77
C GLY A 259 2.67 7.13 -10.66
N ALA A 260 3.24 8.20 -10.09
CA ALA A 260 3.65 9.40 -10.83
C ALA A 260 5.17 9.57 -10.95
N SER A 261 5.99 8.60 -10.52
CA SER A 261 7.42 8.61 -10.85
C SER A 261 7.63 8.34 -12.35
N THR A 262 8.56 9.08 -12.98
CA THR A 262 8.94 8.86 -14.39
C THR A 262 9.84 7.63 -14.60
N ALA A 263 10.38 7.08 -13.51
CA ALA A 263 11.30 5.95 -13.53
C ALA A 263 10.94 4.93 -12.45
N LYS A 264 11.58 3.75 -12.53
CA LYS A 264 11.41 2.67 -11.55
C LYS A 264 11.99 3.06 -10.19
N GLU A 265 11.52 2.37 -9.14
CA GLU A 265 11.96 2.59 -7.76
C GLU A 265 13.45 2.26 -7.54
N ASP A 266 14.02 1.43 -8.41
CA ASP A 266 15.42 0.99 -8.44
C ASP A 266 16.21 1.51 -9.65
N GLU A 267 15.78 2.64 -10.24
CA GLU A 267 16.52 3.29 -11.32
C GLU A 267 17.89 3.81 -10.85
N GLU A 268 18.96 3.41 -11.56
CA GLU A 268 20.33 3.83 -11.25
C GLU A 268 20.62 5.24 -11.77
N ASP A 269 20.07 5.60 -12.94
CA ASP A 269 20.22 6.96 -13.48
C ASP A 269 19.25 7.93 -12.79
N THR A 270 19.70 8.51 -11.69
CA THR A 270 18.91 9.49 -10.93
C THR A 270 18.54 10.75 -11.72
N SER A 271 19.19 11.03 -12.86
CA SER A 271 18.93 12.25 -13.66
C SER A 271 17.63 12.22 -14.45
N ILE A 272 17.08 11.01 -14.70
CA ILE A 272 15.81 10.81 -15.42
C ILE A 272 14.61 10.69 -14.47
N ILE A 273 14.84 10.70 -13.16
CA ILE A 273 13.81 10.55 -12.14
C ILE A 273 13.20 11.92 -11.85
N ALA A 274 11.89 12.03 -12.12
CA ALA A 274 11.09 13.20 -11.85
C ALA A 274 9.66 12.79 -11.47
N LEU A 275 8.90 13.75 -10.94
CA LEU A 275 7.47 13.64 -10.75
C LEU A 275 6.75 14.03 -12.05
N ASP A 276 6.00 13.10 -12.62
CA ASP A 276 5.06 13.34 -13.71
C ASP A 276 3.85 14.12 -13.18
N MET A 277 3.85 15.42 -13.45
CA MET A 277 2.80 16.32 -12.97
C MET A 277 1.42 16.04 -13.57
N ASP A 278 1.33 15.43 -14.76
CA ASP A 278 0.03 15.10 -15.36
C ASP A 278 -0.58 13.88 -14.67
N LYS A 279 0.24 12.88 -14.33
CA LYS A 279 -0.19 11.76 -13.48
C LYS A 279 -0.54 12.22 -12.07
N ALA A 280 0.27 13.10 -11.45
CA ALA A 280 -0.03 13.65 -10.13
C ALA A 280 -1.37 14.42 -10.12
N LYS A 281 -1.62 15.26 -11.13
CA LYS A 281 -2.91 15.97 -11.31
C LYS A 281 -4.08 15.00 -11.44
N ALA A 282 -3.91 13.95 -12.24
CA ALA A 282 -4.96 12.97 -12.47
C ALA A 282 -5.30 12.18 -11.19
N PHE A 283 -4.28 11.71 -10.45
CA PHE A 283 -4.49 11.07 -9.15
C PHE A 283 -5.24 11.99 -8.19
N THR A 284 -4.76 13.23 -8.06
CA THR A 284 -5.33 14.24 -7.15
C THR A 284 -6.80 14.49 -7.47
N LYS A 285 -7.13 14.64 -8.76
CA LYS A 285 -8.51 14.81 -9.22
C LYS A 285 -9.40 13.65 -8.80
N GLY A 286 -8.96 12.40 -9.03
CA GLY A 286 -9.71 11.20 -8.64
C GLY A 286 -9.91 11.12 -7.13
N PHE A 287 -8.84 11.34 -6.36
CA PHE A 287 -8.84 11.23 -4.91
C PHE A 287 -9.68 12.32 -4.23
N VAL A 288 -9.47 13.59 -4.59
CA VAL A 288 -10.18 14.74 -3.98
C VAL A 288 -11.68 14.68 -4.30
N ASN A 289 -12.05 14.31 -5.52
CA ASN A 289 -13.46 14.21 -5.90
C ASN A 289 -14.22 13.17 -5.06
N GLU A 290 -13.61 12.01 -4.79
CA GLU A 290 -14.25 10.96 -4.00
C GLU A 290 -14.22 11.25 -2.49
N THR A 291 -13.33 12.14 -2.04
CA THR A 291 -13.15 12.54 -0.62
C THR A 291 -13.76 13.89 -0.26
N ALA A 292 -14.43 14.54 -1.22
CA ALA A 292 -15.12 15.79 -1.04
C ALA A 292 -16.17 15.70 0.08
N GLY A 293 -16.12 16.64 1.03
CA GLY A 293 -16.98 16.66 2.21
C GLY A 293 -16.62 15.64 3.30
N ILE A 294 -15.58 14.82 3.10
CA ILE A 294 -15.11 13.81 4.07
C ILE A 294 -13.78 14.22 4.71
N LEU A 295 -12.81 14.65 3.89
CA LEU A 295 -11.54 15.16 4.40
C LEU A 295 -11.69 16.62 4.81
N SER A 296 -11.01 16.98 5.89
CA SER A 296 -10.96 18.36 6.37
C SER A 296 -10.08 19.24 5.46
N ASP A 297 -10.28 20.55 5.50
CA ASP A 297 -9.42 21.51 4.81
C ASP A 297 -7.95 21.38 5.25
N GLU A 298 -7.72 21.07 6.52
CA GLU A 298 -6.38 20.85 7.07
C GLU A 298 -5.67 19.65 6.42
N GLU A 299 -6.41 18.59 6.10
CA GLU A 299 -5.88 17.43 5.38
C GLU A 299 -5.67 17.74 3.90
N LEU A 300 -6.70 18.29 3.26
CA LEU A 300 -6.71 18.56 1.83
C LEU A 300 -5.58 19.52 1.43
N THR A 301 -5.38 20.61 2.17
CA THR A 301 -4.31 21.58 1.89
C THR A 301 -2.90 21.04 2.16
N ARG A 302 -2.77 19.87 2.80
CA ARG A 302 -1.49 19.23 3.13
C ARG A 302 -1.22 17.96 2.35
N LEU A 303 -2.03 17.62 1.36
CA LEU A 303 -1.76 16.49 0.48
C LEU A 303 -0.32 16.49 -0.12
N PRO A 304 0.27 17.64 -0.54
CA PRO A 304 1.65 17.65 -1.02
C PRO A 304 2.70 17.25 0.04
N LEU A 305 2.42 17.49 1.32
CA LEU A 305 3.28 17.03 2.42
C LEU A 305 3.33 15.49 2.46
N GLY A 306 2.20 14.81 2.19
CA GLY A 306 2.14 13.36 2.07
C GLY A 306 3.17 12.81 1.07
N ILE A 307 3.25 13.41 -0.11
CA ILE A 307 4.20 13.01 -1.16
C ILE A 307 5.65 13.15 -0.66
N LYS A 308 5.98 14.29 -0.04
CA LYS A 308 7.32 14.54 0.49
C LYS A 308 7.71 13.52 1.59
N VAL A 309 6.81 13.33 2.55
CA VAL A 309 7.05 12.48 3.72
C VAL A 309 7.17 11.01 3.32
N LEU A 310 6.31 10.50 2.45
CA LEU A 310 6.33 9.08 2.05
C LEU A 310 7.53 8.77 1.16
N THR A 311 7.87 9.67 0.24
CA THR A 311 9.10 9.53 -0.58
C THR A 311 10.33 9.51 0.30
N GLY A 312 10.45 10.45 1.24
CA GLY A 312 11.60 10.53 2.14
C GLY A 312 11.67 9.40 3.17
N GLU A 313 10.53 8.96 3.70
CA GLU A 313 10.46 7.81 4.60
C GLU A 313 10.95 6.55 3.89
N LEU A 314 10.46 6.27 2.67
CA LEU A 314 10.85 5.07 1.96
C LEU A 314 12.33 5.09 1.58
N ALA A 315 12.85 6.23 1.12
CA ALA A 315 14.28 6.43 0.88
C ALA A 315 15.11 6.10 2.14
N MET A 316 14.70 6.63 3.29
CA MET A 316 15.37 6.40 4.57
C MET A 316 15.30 4.93 5.00
N ARG A 317 14.16 4.26 4.76
CA ARG A 317 13.99 2.82 5.05
C ARG A 317 14.91 1.97 4.19
N PHE A 318 15.06 2.26 2.89
CA PHE A 318 16.02 1.58 2.03
C PHE A 318 17.46 1.79 2.50
N LEU A 319 17.84 3.03 2.84
CA LEU A 319 19.19 3.29 3.34
C LEU A 319 19.45 2.60 4.68
N THR A 320 18.48 2.60 5.59
CA THR A 320 18.56 1.90 6.88
C THR A 320 18.79 0.40 6.65
N ASP A 321 18.05 -0.22 5.74
CA ASP A 321 18.20 -1.65 5.42
C ASP A 321 19.55 -1.95 4.76
N TYR A 322 20.03 -1.07 3.88
CA TYR A 322 21.37 -1.17 3.30
C TYR A 322 22.48 -1.16 4.36
N LEU A 323 22.36 -0.32 5.40
CA LEU A 323 23.31 -0.23 6.52
C LEU A 323 23.24 -1.45 7.45
N ASP A 324 22.04 -2.02 7.62
CA ASP A 324 21.82 -3.22 8.43
C ASP A 324 22.19 -4.54 7.72
N GLY A 325 22.50 -4.49 6.42
CA GLY A 325 22.90 -5.66 5.63
C GLY A 325 21.78 -6.32 4.85
N ASP A 326 20.79 -5.56 4.39
CA ASP A 326 19.72 -5.97 3.46
C ASP A 326 18.82 -7.08 4.02
N LEU A 327 18.29 -6.87 5.24
CA LEU A 327 17.56 -7.87 6.02
C LEU A 327 16.03 -7.77 5.90
N TYR A 328 15.53 -6.64 5.40
CA TYR A 328 14.10 -6.35 5.29
C TYR A 328 13.59 -6.45 3.85
N PHE A 329 14.22 -5.74 2.91
CA PHE A 329 13.81 -5.73 1.51
C PHE A 329 14.57 -6.81 0.72
N LYS A 330 13.86 -7.48 -0.21
CA LYS A 330 14.51 -8.38 -1.16
C LYS A 330 15.45 -7.57 -2.07
N VAL A 331 16.69 -8.02 -2.17
CA VAL A 331 17.75 -7.40 -2.98
C VAL A 331 18.24 -8.32 -4.09
N ASN A 332 18.61 -7.74 -5.24
CA ASN A 332 19.14 -8.45 -6.41
C ASN A 332 20.67 -8.28 -6.50
N SER A 333 21.23 -7.34 -5.74
CA SER A 333 22.67 -7.06 -5.66
C SER A 333 22.99 -6.43 -4.30
N PRO A 334 24.26 -6.45 -3.85
CA PRO A 334 24.66 -5.84 -2.58
C PRO A 334 24.42 -4.32 -2.49
N LYS A 335 24.17 -3.63 -3.61
CA LYS A 335 23.93 -2.18 -3.65
C LYS A 335 22.47 -1.82 -3.95
N HIS A 336 21.59 -2.82 -4.09
CA HIS A 336 20.23 -2.60 -4.58
C HIS A 336 19.43 -1.62 -3.71
N ASN A 337 19.51 -1.74 -2.39
CA ASN A 337 18.83 -0.81 -1.48
C ASN A 337 19.45 0.61 -1.50
N LEU A 338 20.76 0.74 -1.70
CA LEU A 338 21.39 2.04 -1.89
C LEU A 338 20.90 2.74 -3.18
N ILE A 339 20.78 1.98 -4.27
CA ILE A 339 20.22 2.47 -5.54
C ILE A 339 18.78 2.95 -5.32
N ARG A 340 17.94 2.15 -4.68
CA ARG A 340 16.56 2.53 -4.35
C ARG A 340 16.49 3.78 -3.48
N ALA A 341 17.34 3.87 -2.45
CA ALA A 341 17.41 5.06 -1.61
C ALA A 341 17.71 6.31 -2.44
N ARG A 342 18.74 6.26 -3.29
CA ARG A 342 19.12 7.37 -4.18
C ARG A 342 18.03 7.74 -5.18
N ALA A 343 17.35 6.75 -5.75
CA ALA A 343 16.23 6.97 -6.65
C ALA A 343 15.10 7.75 -5.96
N GLN A 344 14.72 7.34 -4.75
CA GLN A 344 13.69 8.03 -3.98
C GLN A 344 14.16 9.41 -3.49
N MET A 345 15.44 9.59 -3.16
CA MET A 345 16.00 10.92 -2.84
C MET A 345 15.96 11.87 -4.04
N ALA A 346 16.25 11.37 -5.24
CA ALA A 346 16.15 12.15 -6.48
C ALA A 346 14.69 12.58 -6.75
N LEU A 347 13.74 11.67 -6.59
CA LEU A 347 12.31 11.99 -6.66
C LEU A 347 11.92 13.05 -5.62
N LEU A 348 12.36 12.92 -4.36
CA LEU A 348 12.04 13.89 -3.32
C LEU A 348 12.60 15.29 -3.64
N ARG A 349 13.81 15.37 -4.21
CA ARG A 349 14.38 16.66 -4.67
C ARG A 349 13.51 17.31 -5.75
N ASP A 350 12.96 16.53 -6.70
CA ASP A 350 12.04 17.06 -7.70
C ASP A 350 10.69 17.48 -7.10
N VAL A 351 10.14 16.69 -6.17
CA VAL A 351 8.92 17.03 -5.44
C VAL A 351 9.08 18.35 -4.69
N GLU A 352 10.20 18.54 -3.99
CA GLU A 352 10.51 19.79 -3.28
C GLU A 352 10.65 20.98 -4.23
N ARG A 353 11.30 20.78 -5.40
CA ARG A 353 11.40 21.81 -6.44
C ARG A 353 10.03 22.23 -7.01
N ARG A 354 9.08 21.30 -7.04
CA ARG A 354 7.72 21.50 -7.57
C ARG A 354 6.67 21.81 -6.49
N GLU A 355 7.09 22.14 -5.27
CA GLU A 355 6.16 22.31 -4.14
C GLU A 355 5.07 23.34 -4.45
N ASP A 356 5.42 24.50 -5.01
CA ASP A 356 4.46 25.54 -5.36
C ASP A 356 3.44 25.06 -6.41
N GLU A 357 3.88 24.29 -7.43
CA GLU A 357 2.99 23.72 -8.44
C GLU A 357 2.02 22.70 -7.84
N LEU A 358 2.49 21.87 -6.90
CA LEU A 358 1.68 20.89 -6.20
C LEU A 358 0.65 21.54 -5.28
N GLN A 359 1.05 22.60 -4.58
CA GLN A 359 0.15 23.38 -3.72
C GLN A 359 -0.95 24.06 -4.53
N GLU A 360 -0.60 24.71 -5.64
CA GLU A 360 -1.58 25.35 -6.52
C GLU A 360 -2.54 24.32 -7.13
N MET A 361 -2.03 23.18 -7.59
CA MET A 361 -2.84 22.07 -8.11
C MET A 361 -3.88 21.61 -7.08
N VAL A 362 -3.46 21.36 -5.85
CA VAL A 362 -4.35 20.92 -4.77
C VAL A 362 -5.37 22.01 -4.45
N HIS A 363 -4.95 23.27 -4.33
CA HIS A 363 -5.84 24.39 -4.07
C HIS A 363 -6.96 24.53 -5.11
N GLN A 364 -6.64 24.35 -6.40
CA GLN A 364 -7.62 24.39 -7.49
C GLN A 364 -8.67 23.30 -7.37
N TYR A 365 -8.28 22.07 -7.01
CA TYR A 365 -9.24 20.98 -6.81
C TYR A 365 -10.06 21.16 -5.54
N VAL A 366 -9.44 21.56 -4.42
CA VAL A 366 -10.17 21.82 -3.19
C VAL A 366 -11.25 22.88 -3.42
N LYS A 367 -10.91 24.03 -4.00
CA LYS A 367 -11.87 25.10 -4.31
C LYS A 367 -13.01 24.65 -5.25
N ARG A 368 -12.78 23.65 -6.10
CA ARG A 368 -13.78 23.12 -7.02
C ARG A 368 -14.77 22.16 -6.35
N TYR A 369 -14.35 21.49 -5.28
CA TYR A 369 -15.11 20.44 -4.60
C TYR A 369 -15.56 20.81 -3.17
N SER A 370 -15.09 21.95 -2.64
CA SER A 370 -15.75 22.73 -1.58
C SER A 370 -17.02 23.39 -2.11
#